data_AF-A0A7S1E5Q0-F1
#
_entry.id   AF-A0A7S1E5Q0-F1
#
_cell.length_a   1.000
_cell.length_b   1.000
_cell.length_c   1.000
_cell.angle_alpha   90.00
_cell.angle_beta   90.00
_cell.angle_gamma   90.00
#
_symmetry.space_group_name_H-M   'P 1'
#
loop_
_entity.id
_entity.type
_entity.pdbx_description
1 polymer ?
#
loop_
_entity_poly.entity_id
_entity_poly.type
_entity_poly.pdbx_seq_one_letter_code
_entity_poly.pdbx_strand_id
1 'polypeptide(L)'
;MTQNEHPVLITGVGGVGKTSAAMAFLHHRAPRETSSFKHMVLSRGTTAETVRGGVASCVEKRQARTYAPPGARTCYVLVDDVCVVQVSHKEGCVCVCVCVCVC
;
A
#
# COMPACT_ATOMS: atom_id res chain seq x y z
N MET A 1 3.03 -7.72 21.48
CA MET A 1 3.25 -6.29 21.76
C MET A 1 3.48 -5.59 20.42
N THR A 2 2.43 -5.01 19.86
CA THR A 2 2.44 -4.33 18.57
C THR A 2 3.26 -3.05 18.69
N GLN A 3 4.41 -2.99 18.02
CA GLN A 3 5.05 -1.69 17.75
C GLN A 3 4.09 -0.88 16.89
N ASN A 4 4.05 0.43 17.11
CA ASN A 4 3.14 1.36 16.44
C ASN A 4 3.43 1.35 14.92
N GLU A 5 2.66 0.58 14.15
CA GLU A 5 2.82 0.47 12.69
C GLU A 5 2.14 1.65 12.00
N HIS A 6 2.94 2.66 11.66
CA HIS A 6 2.46 3.87 11.01
C HIS A 6 2.77 3.86 9.51
N PRO A 7 1.83 4.33 8.66
CA PRO A 7 2.14 4.65 7.27
C PRO A 7 3.30 5.62 7.15
N VAL A 8 4.25 5.32 6.25
CA VAL A 8 5.34 6.23 5.91
C VAL A 8 5.43 6.44 4.40
N LEU A 9 5.74 7.67 4.00
CA LEU A 9 6.02 8.04 2.62
C LEU A 9 7.51 8.24 2.44
N ILE A 10 8.11 7.52 1.49
CA ILE A 10 9.52 7.67 1.14
C ILE A 10 9.61 8.49 -0.14
N THR A 11 10.31 9.63 -0.09
CA THR A 11 10.51 10.52 -1.25
C THR A 11 11.98 10.52 -1.68
N GLY A 12 12.23 10.80 -2.95
CA GLY A 12 13.58 10.87 -3.51
C GLY A 12 13.61 10.58 -5.00
N VAL A 13 14.73 10.88 -5.64
CA VAL A 13 14.91 10.71 -7.09
C VAL A 13 14.72 9.25 -7.54
N GLY A 14 14.27 9.03 -8.78
CA GLY A 14 14.12 7.70 -9.36
C GLY A 14 15.45 6.96 -9.48
N GLY A 15 15.42 5.62 -9.44
CA GLY A 15 16.62 4.80 -9.70
C GLY A 15 17.57 4.56 -8.52
N VAL A 16 17.27 5.06 -7.32
CA VAL A 16 18.15 4.92 -6.13
C VAL A 16 17.84 3.72 -5.22
N GLY A 17 17.10 2.72 -5.73
CA GLY A 17 16.83 1.49 -4.96
C GLY A 17 15.82 1.63 -3.81
N LYS A 18 14.93 2.63 -3.82
CA LYS A 18 13.91 2.83 -2.77
C LYS A 18 13.00 1.60 -2.63
N THR A 19 12.50 1.09 -3.76
CA THR A 19 11.63 -0.09 -3.81
C THR A 19 12.32 -1.33 -3.27
N SER A 20 13.58 -1.58 -3.66
CA SER A 20 14.33 -2.76 -3.19
C SER A 20 14.64 -2.67 -1.70
N ALA A 21 14.98 -1.49 -1.18
CA ALA A 21 15.19 -1.26 0.24
C ALA A 21 13.91 -1.49 1.05
N ALA A 22 12.77 -0.97 0.59
CA ALA A 22 11.47 -1.16 1.24
C ALA A 22 11.04 -2.64 1.22
N MET A 23 11.20 -3.35 0.10
CA MET A 23 10.91 -4.78 0.01
C MET A 23 11.81 -5.61 0.92
N ALA A 24 13.11 -5.33 0.97
CA ALA A 24 14.04 -6.02 1.84
C ALA A 24 13.69 -5.81 3.33
N PHE A 25 13.34 -4.57 3.70
CA PHE A 25 12.89 -4.25 5.06
C PHE A 25 11.61 -5.03 5.41
N LEU A 26 10.60 -5.01 4.54
CA LEU A 26 9.33 -5.71 4.75
C LEU A 26 9.52 -7.22 4.88
N HIS A 27 10.32 -7.83 4.01
CA HIS A 27 10.64 -9.25 4.07
C HIS A 27 11.40 -9.65 5.34
N HIS A 28 12.21 -8.76 5.88
CA HIS A 28 12.95 -9.03 7.10
C HIS A 28 12.10 -8.83 8.37
N ARG A 29 11.23 -7.82 8.38
CA ARG A 29 10.44 -7.45 9.57
C ARG A 29 9.15 -8.24 9.76
N ALA A 30 8.50 -8.65 8.67
CA ALA A 30 7.16 -9.22 8.73
C ALA A 30 7.19 -10.72 8.31
N PRO A 31 6.93 -11.65 9.25
CA PRO A 31 6.89 -13.08 8.94
C PRO A 31 5.77 -13.41 7.96
N ARG A 32 6.05 -14.24 6.94
CA ARG A 32 5.06 -14.64 5.92
C ARG A 32 3.84 -15.39 6.49
N GLU A 33 3.99 -15.98 7.66
CA GLU A 33 2.94 -16.76 8.34
C GLU A 33 1.84 -15.84 8.92
N THR A 34 2.24 -14.66 9.38
CA THR A 34 1.38 -13.68 10.05
C THR A 34 1.09 -12.46 9.18
N SER A 35 1.74 -12.35 8.01
CA SER A 35 1.72 -11.13 7.18
C SER A 35 1.52 -11.43 5.70
N SER A 36 0.69 -10.64 5.04
CA SER A 36 0.56 -10.60 3.58
C SER A 36 1.22 -9.34 3.02
N PHE A 37 1.79 -9.45 1.81
CA PHE A 37 2.47 -8.35 1.15
C PHE A 37 1.87 -8.13 -0.24
N LYS A 38 1.59 -6.88 -0.57
CA LYS A 38 1.17 -6.47 -1.91
C LYS A 38 2.01 -5.30 -2.38
N HIS A 39 2.69 -5.48 -3.50
CA HIS A 39 3.34 -4.40 -4.22
C HIS A 39 2.40 -3.89 -5.32
N MET A 40 2.15 -2.59 -5.35
CA MET A 40 1.34 -1.91 -6.35
C MET A 40 2.16 -0.80 -6.98
N VAL A 41 2.41 -0.89 -8.28
CA VAL A 41 3.08 0.17 -9.05
C VAL A 41 1.99 0.98 -9.74
N LEU A 42 1.92 2.28 -9.45
CA LEU A 42 0.96 3.16 -10.10
C LEU A 42 1.52 3.68 -11.43
N SER A 43 0.63 4.02 -12.35
CA SER A 43 0.95 4.54 -13.68
C SER A 43 0.01 5.69 -14.03
N ARG A 44 0.29 6.39 -15.12
CA ARG A 44 -0.54 7.52 -15.57
C ARG A 44 -2.00 7.12 -15.84
N GLY A 45 -2.23 5.86 -16.24
CA GLY A 45 -3.57 5.31 -16.49
C GLY A 45 -4.23 4.68 -15.28
N THR A 46 -3.58 4.70 -14.10
CA THR A 46 -4.17 4.15 -12.87
C THR A 46 -5.35 5.02 -12.45
N THR A 47 -6.52 4.39 -12.25
CA THR A 47 -7.72 5.05 -11.72
C THR A 47 -7.96 4.67 -10.27
N ALA A 48 -8.86 5.39 -9.60
CA ALA A 48 -9.32 5.03 -8.25
C ALA A 48 -9.91 3.61 -8.20
N GLU A 49 -10.55 3.15 -9.28
CA GLU A 49 -11.08 1.80 -9.39
C GLU A 49 -9.96 0.76 -9.45
N THR A 50 -8.87 1.03 -10.18
CA THR A 50 -7.70 0.15 -10.22
C THR A 50 -7.08 -0.01 -8.83
N VAL A 51 -6.91 1.11 -8.09
CA VAL A 51 -6.38 1.07 -6.72
C VAL A 51 -7.33 0.33 -5.79
N ARG A 52 -8.64 0.59 -5.89
CA ARG A 52 -9.66 -0.09 -5.08
C ARG A 52 -9.66 -1.60 -5.33
N GLY A 53 -9.61 -2.03 -6.59
CA GLY A 53 -9.52 -3.45 -6.94
C GLY A 53 -8.22 -4.09 -6.45
N GLY A 54 -7.10 -3.37 -6.56
CA GLY A 54 -5.80 -3.80 -6.06
C GLY A 54 -5.79 -4.05 -4.56
N VAL A 55 -6.29 -3.09 -3.77
CA VAL A 55 -6.40 -3.22 -2.31
C VAL A 55 -7.41 -4.31 -1.94
N ALA A 56 -8.59 -4.32 -2.58
CA ALA A 56 -9.63 -5.32 -2.34
C ALA A 56 -9.17 -6.76 -2.62
N SER A 57 -8.17 -6.96 -3.47
CA SER A 57 -7.58 -8.29 -3.71
C SER A 57 -6.83 -8.86 -2.51
N CYS A 58 -6.48 -8.04 -1.53
CA CYS A 58 -5.67 -8.42 -0.36
C CYS A 58 -6.43 -8.38 0.96
N VAL A 59 -7.70 -7.98 0.93
CA VAL A 59 -8.56 -7.84 2.10
C VAL A 59 -9.88 -8.56 1.87
N GLU A 60 -10.41 -9.18 2.90
CA GLU A 60 -11.74 -9.75 2.91
C GLU A 60 -12.74 -8.72 3.39
N LYS A 61 -13.93 -8.77 2.80
CA LYS A 61 -15.05 -7.95 3.24
C LYS A 61 -15.67 -8.62 4.47
N ARG A 62 -15.52 -8.00 5.64
CA ARG A 62 -16.20 -8.40 6.86
C ARG A 62 -17.60 -7.78 6.93
N GLN A 63 -18.37 -8.17 7.93
CA GLN A 63 -19.71 -7.61 8.17
C GLN A 63 -19.64 -6.08 8.32
N ALA A 64 -20.74 -5.39 8.01
CA ALA A 64 -20.87 -3.95 8.15
C ALA A 64 -19.87 -3.08 7.35
N ARG A 65 -19.57 -3.45 6.10
CA ARG A 65 -18.72 -2.65 5.17
C ARG A 65 -17.27 -2.46 5.63
N THR A 66 -16.79 -3.28 6.55
CA THR A 66 -15.39 -3.27 6.97
C THR A 66 -14.55 -4.20 6.07
N TYR A 67 -13.30 -3.82 5.84
CA TYR A 67 -12.33 -4.62 5.11
C TYR A 67 -11.23 -4.99 6.08
N ALA A 68 -10.83 -6.26 6.10
CA ALA A 68 -9.73 -6.71 6.93
C ALA A 68 -8.96 -7.84 6.24
N PRO A 69 -7.67 -8.01 6.51
CA PRO A 69 -6.91 -9.11 5.97
C PRO A 69 -7.51 -10.47 6.37
N PRO A 70 -7.39 -11.47 5.48
CA PRO A 70 -7.83 -12.84 5.78
C PRO A 70 -7.07 -13.40 6.98
N GLY A 71 -7.79 -14.08 7.87
CA GLY A 71 -7.20 -14.87 8.96
C GLY A 71 -6.45 -14.07 10.03
N ALA A 72 -6.85 -12.81 10.31
CA ALA A 72 -6.24 -11.93 11.32
C ALA A 72 -4.74 -11.66 11.09
N ARG A 73 -4.29 -11.73 9.83
CA ARG A 73 -2.93 -11.37 9.42
C ARG A 73 -2.78 -9.86 9.27
N THR A 74 -1.56 -9.36 9.31
CA THR A 74 -1.27 -7.97 8.92
C THR A 74 -1.06 -7.91 7.41
N CYS A 75 -1.67 -6.95 6.71
CA CYS A 75 -1.43 -6.74 5.29
C CYS A 75 -0.56 -5.50 5.08
N TYR A 76 0.60 -5.67 4.47
CA TYR A 76 1.45 -4.55 4.05
C TYR A 76 1.26 -4.28 2.56
N VAL A 77 0.95 -3.03 2.24
CA VAL A 77 0.80 -2.57 0.86
C VAL A 77 1.93 -1.58 0.57
N LEU A 78 2.83 -1.96 -0.34
CA LEU A 78 3.86 -1.07 -0.87
C LEU A 78 3.35 -0.44 -2.15
N VAL A 79 3.31 0.89 -2.20
CA VAL A 79 2.84 1.64 -3.37
C VAL A 79 4.02 2.41 -3.98
N ASP A 80 4.32 2.13 -5.24
CA ASP A 80 5.33 2.84 -6.02
C ASP A 80 4.70 3.87 -6.97
N ASP A 81 5.47 4.91 -7.27
CA ASP A 81 5.16 5.95 -8.27
C ASP A 81 3.81 6.66 -8.06
N VAL A 82 3.43 6.92 -6.80
CA VAL A 82 2.16 7.61 -6.45
C VAL A 82 1.97 8.94 -7.18
N CYS A 83 3.05 9.69 -7.40
CA CYS A 83 3.00 11.01 -8.05
C CYS A 83 2.73 10.97 -9.57
N VAL A 84 2.68 9.78 -10.17
CA VAL A 84 2.51 9.64 -11.63
C VAL A 84 1.04 9.61 -12.09
N VAL A 85 0.11 9.45 -11.14
CA VAL A 85 -1.33 9.32 -11.44
C VAL A 85 -1.90 10.64 -11.98
N GLN A 86 -2.71 10.56 -13.04
CA GLN A 86 -3.38 11.75 -13.57
C GLN A 86 -4.58 12.16 -12.70
N VAL A 87 -4.57 13.41 -12.25
CA VAL A 87 -5.70 14.03 -11.55
C VAL A 87 -6.64 14.64 -12.58
N SER A 88 -7.87 14.14 -12.66
CA SER A 88 -8.93 14.76 -13.47
C SER A 88 -9.56 15.93 -12.69
N HIS A 89 -9.54 17.12 -13.29
CA HIS A 89 -10.00 18.43 -12.79
C HIS A 89 -9.04 19.23 -11.86
N LYS A 90 -8.30 20.15 -12.49
CA LYS A 90 -7.94 21.53 -12.07
C LYS A 90 -7.58 21.89 -10.62
N GLU A 91 -7.19 20.99 -9.73
CA GLU A 91 -6.49 21.34 -8.48
C GLU A 91 -5.35 20.36 -8.19
N GLY A 92 -4.31 20.85 -7.52
CA GLY A 92 -2.95 20.30 -7.54
C GLY A 92 -2.76 18.88 -6.99
N CYS A 93 -1.54 18.38 -7.17
CA CYS A 93 -1.06 17.07 -6.74
C CYS A 93 -1.48 16.73 -5.29
N VAL A 94 -2.33 15.72 -5.12
CA VAL A 94 -2.65 15.14 -3.83
C VAL A 94 -1.72 13.95 -3.56
N CYS A 95 -0.94 14.04 -2.49
CA CYS A 95 -0.18 12.92 -1.95
C CYS A 95 -1.14 11.97 -1.22
N VAL A 96 -1.17 10.68 -1.60
CA VAL A 96 -1.88 9.66 -0.82
C VAL A 96 -0.91 8.55 -0.45
N CYS A 97 -0.58 8.49 0.84
CA CYS A 97 0.13 7.41 1.49
C CYS A 97 -0.91 6.42 2.04
N VAL A 98 -0.81 5.13 1.73
CA VAL A 98 -1.68 4.12 2.35
C VAL A 98 -0.87 2.94 2.86
N CYS A 99 -0.49 2.98 4.14
CA CYS A 99 -0.40 1.72 4.89
C CYS A 99 -1.81 1.38 5.32
N VAL A 100 -2.36 0.31 4.76
CA VAL A 100 -3.53 -0.32 5.32
C VAL A 100 -3.07 -1.32 6.40
N CYS A 101 -2.74 -0.84 7.59
CA CYS A 101 -2.84 -1.71 8.76
C CYS A 101 -4.32 -1.77 9.14
N VAL A 102 -5.04 -2.81 8.68
CA VAL A 102 -6.34 -3.11 9.29
C VAL A 102 -6.12 -4.05 10.47
N CYS A 103 -6.52 -3.60 11.64
CA CYS A 103 -6.71 -4.41 12.83
C CYS A 103 -7.90 -5.38 12.66
#